data_AF-A0A3B9LC24-F1
#
_entry.id   AF-A0A3B9LC24-F1
#
_cell.length_a   1.000
_cell.length_b   1.000
_cell.length_c   1.000
_cell.angle_alpha   90.00
_cell.angle_beta   90.00
_cell.angle_gamma   90.00
#
_symmetry.space_group_name_H-M   'P 1'
#
loop_
_entity.id
_entity.type
_entity.pdbx_description
1 polymer ?
#
loop_
_entity_poly.entity_id
_entity_poly.type
_entity_poly.pdbx_seq_one_letter_code
_entity_poly.pdbx_strand_id
1 'polypeptide(L)' 'MKYAIIIARVLLGLVFVVFGSNAFLHFIPMPPMQGQAGAFIGALVSSGYIYVIALLQVVGGLLLLIGRFIPLG' A
#
# COMPACT_ATOMS: atom_id res chain seq x y z
N MET A 1 19.18 -10.44 -15.41
CA MET A 1 19.02 -9.37 -14.39
C MET A 1 17.88 -8.41 -14.73
N LYS A 2 17.87 -7.76 -15.90
CA LYS A 2 16.81 -6.84 -16.36
C LYS A 2 15.35 -7.31 -16.15
N TYR A 3 15.03 -8.54 -16.54
CA TYR A 3 13.65 -9.05 -16.40
C TYR A 3 13.23 -9.27 -14.94
N ALA A 4 14.14 -9.70 -14.07
CA ALA A 4 13.85 -9.90 -12.65
C ALA A 4 13.54 -8.57 -11.95
N ILE A 5 14.25 -7.49 -12.31
CA ILE A 5 14.02 -6.14 -11.77
C ILE A 5 12.64 -5.62 -12.19
N ILE A 6 12.25 -5.82 -13.46
CA ILE A 6 10.92 -5.43 -13.96
C ILE A 6 9.82 -6.23 -13.26
N ILE A 7 9.99 -7.55 -13.10
CA ILE A 7 9.00 -8.40 -12.43
C ILE A 7 8.84 -7.99 -10.97
N ALA A 8 9.94 -7.85 -10.23
CA ALA A 8 9.91 -7.44 -8.83
C ALA A 8 9.23 -6.07 -8.66
N ARG A 9 9.56 -5.10 -9.53
CA ARG A 9 8.97 -3.77 -9.55
C ARG A 9 7.45 -3.81 -9.79
N VAL A 10 7.02 -4.57 -10.80
CA VAL A 10 5.59 -4.69 -11.13
C VAL A 10 4.84 -5.33 -9.97
N LEU A 11 5.37 -6.42 -9.39
CA LEU A 11 4.77 -7.08 -8.23
C LEU A 11 4.66 -6.13 -7.03
N LEU A 12 5.73 -5.39 -6.71
CA LEU A 12 5.74 -4.43 -5.61
C LEU A 12 4.73 -3.29 -5.83
N GLY A 13 4.69 -2.73 -7.04
CA GLY A 13 3.73 -1.69 -7.40
C GLY A 13 2.28 -2.19 -7.31
N LEU A 14 2.01 -3.41 -7.79
CA LEU A 14 0.69 -4.04 -7.69
C LEU A 14 0.25 -4.25 -6.25
N VAL A 15 1.13 -4.77 -5.39
CA VAL A 15 0.86 -4.93 -3.96
C VAL A 15 0.52 -3.58 -3.33
N PHE A 16 1.31 -2.54 -3.59
CA PHE A 16 1.05 -1.21 -3.02
C PHE A 16 -0.28 -0.61 -3.49
N VAL A 17 -0.64 -0.74 -4.77
CA VAL A 17 -1.93 -0.25 -5.29
C VAL A 17 -3.11 -1.04 -4.72
N VAL A 18 -3.01 -2.36 -4.65
CA VAL A 18 -4.09 -3.22 -4.14
C VAL A 18 -4.31 -3.01 -2.65
N PHE A 19 -3.26 -3.02 -1.83
CA PHE A 19 -3.37 -2.80 -0.39
C PHE A 19 -3.73 -1.35 -0.04
N GLY A 20 -3.21 -0.36 -0.77
CA GLY A 20 -3.62 1.03 -0.58
C GLY A 20 -5.09 1.24 -0.94
N SER A 21 -5.57 0.65 -2.05
CA SER A 21 -6.98 0.71 -2.42
C SER A 21 -7.88 -0.06 -1.45
N ASN A 22 -7.34 -1.11 -0.81
CA ASN A 22 -8.04 -1.86 0.23
C ASN A 22 -8.43 -0.99 1.44
N ALA A 23 -7.65 0.03 1.78
CA ALA A 23 -8.01 0.94 2.87
C ALA A 23 -9.19 1.87 2.53
N PHE A 24 -9.54 2.03 1.25
CA PHE A 24 -10.72 2.79 0.80
C PHE A 24 -11.92 1.89 0.53
N LEU A 25 -11.67 0.73 -0.09
CA LEU A 25 -12.71 -0.16 -0.60
C LEU A 25 -12.99 -1.35 0.34
N HIS A 26 -12.16 -1.56 1.37
CA HIS A 26 -12.31 -2.60 2.40
C HIS A 26 -12.56 -4.01 1.85
N PHE A 27 -11.90 -4.38 0.74
CA PHE A 27 -12.08 -5.67 0.04
C PHE A 27 -11.53 -6.89 0.81
N ILE A 28 -10.47 -6.69 1.59
CA ILE A 28 -9.81 -7.73 2.37
C ILE A 28 -10.22 -7.52 3.82
N PRO A 29 -11.07 -8.40 4.38
CA PRO A 29 -11.43 -8.35 5.79
C PRO A 29 -10.16 -8.62 6.60
N MET A 30 -9.70 -7.58 7.30
CA MET A 30 -8.60 -7.74 8.25
C MET A 30 -9.14 -8.47 9.49
N PRO A 31 -8.49 -9.54 9.95
CA PRO A 31 -8.85 -10.16 11.22
C PRO A 31 -8.73 -9.13 12.34
N PRO A 32 -9.59 -9.18 13.36
CA PRO A 32 -9.58 -8.22 14.45
C PRO A 32 -8.22 -8.27 15.14
N MET A 33 -7.41 -7.24 14.95
CA MET A 33 -6.14 -7.09 15.64
C MET A 33 -6.44 -6.81 17.12
N GLN A 34 -6.05 -7.74 17.99
CA GLN A 34 -6.23 -7.60 19.44
C GLN A 34 -4.95 -7.01 20.07
N GLY A 35 -5.13 -6.26 21.17
CA GLY A 35 -4.02 -5.64 21.93
C GLY A 35 -3.67 -4.22 21.48
N GLN A 36 -2.50 -3.73 21.91
CA GLN A 36 -2.07 -2.34 21.70
C GLN A 36 -1.99 -1.94 20.21
N ALA A 37 -1.64 -2.90 19.33
CA ALA A 37 -1.59 -2.68 17.89
C ALA A 37 -2.98 -2.38 17.30
N GLY A 38 -4.03 -3.04 17.79
CA GLY A 38 -5.42 -2.77 17.38
C GLY A 38 -5.91 -1.40 17.84
N ALA A 39 -5.54 -0.98 19.06
CA ALA A 39 -5.88 0.35 19.57
C ALA A 39 -5.22 1.48 18.75
N PHE A 40 -3.97 1.30 18.33
CA PHE A 40 -3.25 2.24 17.49
C PHE A 40 -3.84 2.33 16.08
N ILE A 41 -4.10 1.19 15.43
CA ILE A 41 -4.77 1.14 14.11
C ILE A 41 -6.16 1.77 14.21
N GLY A 42 -6.93 1.46 15.27
CA GLY A 42 -8.24 2.06 15.52
C GLY A 42 -8.19 3.58 15.66
N ALA A 43 -7.17 4.12 16.34
CA ALA A 43 -6.95 5.57 16.44
C ALA A 43 -6.55 6.21 15.09
N LEU A 44 -5.78 5.50 14.25
CA LEU A 44 -5.45 5.93 12.90
C LEU A 44 -6.66 5.92 11.96
N VAL A 45 -7.58 4.97 12.14
CA VAL A 45 -8.86 4.95 11.42
C VAL A 45 -9.76 6.08 11.88
N SER A 46 -9.91 6.30 13.20
CA SER A 46 -10.80 7.35 13.72
C SER A 46 -10.33 8.76 13.38
N SER A 47 -9.02 8.98 13.31
CA SER A 47 -8.42 10.25 12.86
C SER A 47 -8.42 10.43 11.34
N GLY A 48 -8.80 9.41 10.57
CA GLY A 48 -8.76 9.43 9.10
C GLY A 48 -7.35 9.44 8.51
N TYR A 49 -6.30 9.35 9.33
CA TYR A 49 -4.91 9.38 8.89
C TYR A 49 -4.57 8.16 8.02
N ILE A 50 -5.27 7.05 8.22
CA ILE A 50 -5.17 5.85 7.38
C ILE A 50 -5.50 6.14 5.90
N TYR A 51 -6.40 7.07 5.59
CA TYR A 51 -6.72 7.43 4.21
C TYR A 51 -5.57 8.20 3.54
N VAL A 52 -4.84 9.03 4.30
CA VAL A 52 -3.67 9.74 3.79
C VAL A 52 -2.55 8.74 3.49
N ILE A 53 -2.30 7.80 4.42
CA ILE A 53 -1.32 6.73 4.23
C ILE A 53 -1.69 5.88 3.01
N ALA A 54 -2.95 5.49 2.90
CA ALA A 54 -3.47 4.71 1.79
C ALA A 54 -3.32 5.44 0.45
N LEU A 55 -3.65 6.73 0.40
CA LEU A 55 -3.49 7.55 -0.81
C LEU A 55 -2.02 7.62 -1.23
N LEU A 56 -1.12 7.89 -0.30
CA LEU A 56 0.32 7.89 -0.56
C LEU A 56 0.81 6.52 -1.04
N GLN A 57 0.26 5.43 -0.48
CA GLN A 57 0.60 4.06 -0.88
C GLN A 57 0.12 3.74 -2.30
N VAL A 58 -1.10 4.13 -2.67
CA VAL A 58 -1.64 3.95 -4.03
C VAL A 58 -0.86 4.79 -5.03
N VAL A 59 -0.63 6.07 -4.73
CA VAL A 59 0.12 6.99 -5.60
C VAL A 59 1.57 6.51 -5.78
N GLY A 60 2.22 6.09 -4.68
CA GLY A 60 3.55 5.50 -4.73
C GLY A 60 3.60 4.20 -5.55
N GLY A 61 2.63 3.30 -5.35
CA GLY A 61 2.50 2.07 -6.14
C GLY A 61 2.28 2.33 -7.63
N LEU A 62 1.45 3.31 -7.98
CA LEU A 62 1.23 3.75 -9.37
C LEU A 62 2.51 4.32 -10.00
N LEU A 63 3.24 5.17 -9.27
CA LEU A 63 4.53 5.70 -9.73
C LEU A 63 5.54 4.58 -9.96
N LEU A 64 5.57 3.59 -9.04
CA LEU A 64 6.37 2.39 -9.20
C LEU A 64 5.95 1.60 -10.44
N LEU A 65 4.66 1.46 -10.76
CA LEU A 65 4.21 0.78 -11.99
C LEU A 65 4.55 1.55 -13.27
N ILE A 66 4.47 2.89 -13.26
CA ILE A 66 4.57 3.75 -14.47
C ILE A 66 5.99 3.86 -15.04
N GLY A 67 7.03 3.48 -14.30
CA GLY A 67 8.40 3.68 -14.79
C GLY A 67 9.12 4.86 -14.12
N ARG A 68 8.39 5.76 -13.46
CA ARG A 68 8.84 7.12 -13.16
C ARG A 68 9.31 7.26 -11.70
N PHE A 69 10.55 7.74 -11.52
CA PHE A 69 11.28 7.87 -10.23
C PHE A 69 11.81 6.57 -9.60
N ILE A 70 12.39 5.65 -10.39
CA ILE A 70 13.13 4.51 -9.81
C ILE A 70 14.62 4.57 -10.22
N PRO A 71 15.56 4.55 -9.24
CA PRO A 71 17.00 4.43 -9.52
C PRO A 71 17.45 2.99 -9.87
N LEU A 72 16.55 2.00 -9.74
CA LEU A 72 16.78 0.60 -10.13
C LEU A 72 16.39 0.39 -11.60
N GLY A 73 17.35 0.66 -12.49
CA GLY A 73 17.37 0.14 -13.86
C GLY A 73 17.81 -1.32 -13.91
#